data_AF-A0A534IF00-F1
#
_entry.id   AF-A0A534IF00-F1
#
_cell.length_a   1.000
_cell.length_b   1.000
_cell.length_c   1.000
_cell.angle_alpha   90.00
_cell.angle_beta   90.00
_cell.angle_gamma   90.00
#
_symmetry.space_group_name_H-M   'P 1'
#
loop_
_entity.id
_entity.type
_entity.pdbx_description
1 polymer ?
#
loop_
_entity_poly.entity_id
_entity_poly.type
_entity_poly.pdbx_seq_one_letter_code
_entity_poly.pdbx_strand_id
1 'polypeptide(L)'
;MGRRGGAPAMVESLESFLERVAASTPAPGGGAVAAICGALSAALTRMVASLAVGKEGYEGVQSELAAIEERGKTLQQRFLDLAAEDAKAYDGVVASMRLRKGTDAEREARKEAMQAAYKRATEVPMETIRACVDALDLAKLAAEKGNRNAIT
;
A
#
# COMPACT_ATOMS: atom_id res chain seq x y z
N MET A 1 37.58 -9.87 -12.77
CA MET A 1 36.16 -10.15 -13.09
C MET A 1 35.30 -9.41 -12.07
N GLY A 2 34.79 -8.22 -12.42
CA GLY A 2 34.14 -7.30 -11.47
C GLY A 2 32.77 -7.78 -11.03
N ARG A 3 32.54 -7.85 -9.71
CA ARG A 3 31.22 -7.99 -9.11
C ARG A 3 30.38 -6.76 -9.45
N ARG A 4 29.35 -6.90 -10.28
CA ARG A 4 28.27 -5.89 -10.41
C ARG A 4 27.51 -5.87 -9.09
N GLY A 5 27.79 -4.87 -8.25
CA GLY A 5 26.89 -4.53 -7.16
C GLY A 5 25.54 -4.13 -7.76
N GLY A 6 24.46 -4.76 -7.31
CA GLY A 6 23.12 -4.31 -7.64
C GLY A 6 22.99 -2.85 -7.20
N ALA A 7 22.51 -2.00 -8.10
CA ALA A 7 22.25 -0.60 -7.76
C ALA A 7 21.35 -0.55 -6.51
N PRO A 8 21.63 0.33 -5.53
CA PRO A 8 20.73 0.51 -4.41
C PRO A 8 19.36 0.90 -4.98
N ALA A 9 18.29 0.30 -4.45
CA ALA A 9 16.93 0.75 -4.75
C ALA A 9 16.86 2.26 -4.44
N MET A 10 16.65 3.11 -5.46
CA MET A 10 16.55 4.55 -5.25
C MET A 10 15.37 4.81 -4.32
N VAL A 11 15.67 5.37 -3.14
CA VAL A 11 14.66 5.89 -2.22
C VAL A 11 14.18 7.22 -2.79
N GLU A 12 12.88 7.33 -3.05
CA GLU A 12 12.24 8.58 -3.48
C GLU A 12 11.98 9.47 -2.25
N SER A 13 12.18 10.79 -2.37
CA SER A 13 11.81 11.75 -1.31
C SER A 13 10.30 12.02 -1.32
N LEU A 14 9.75 12.45 -0.17
CA LEU A 14 8.33 12.79 -0.09
C LEU A 14 7.97 13.95 -1.03
N GLU A 15 8.86 14.93 -1.18
CA GLU A 15 8.67 16.05 -2.11
C GLU A 15 8.58 15.55 -3.56
N SER A 16 9.51 14.68 -3.97
CA SER A 16 9.46 14.05 -5.31
C SER A 16 8.18 13.26 -5.52
N PHE A 17 7.76 12.49 -4.52
CA PHE A 17 6.51 11.73 -4.61
C PHE A 17 5.30 12.64 -4.81
N LEU A 18 5.21 13.74 -4.04
CA LEU A 18 4.12 14.70 -4.15
C LEU A 18 4.10 15.43 -5.50
N GLU A 19 5.27 15.81 -6.03
CA GLU A 19 5.38 16.37 -7.38
C GLU A 19 4.90 15.39 -8.45
N ARG A 20 5.21 14.09 -8.33
CA ARG A 20 4.69 13.07 -9.25
C ARG A 20 3.17 12.88 -9.14
N VAL A 21 2.62 12.93 -7.93
CA VAL A 21 1.16 12.88 -7.72
C VAL A 21 0.46 14.09 -8.35
N ALA A 22 1.07 15.27 -8.27
CA ALA A 22 0.53 16.51 -8.85
C ALA A 22 0.73 16.63 -10.38
N ALA A 23 1.71 15.92 -10.93
CA ALA A 23 2.04 15.97 -12.35
C ALA A 23 0.88 15.46 -13.21
N SER A 24 0.76 16.01 -14.44
CA SER A 24 -0.16 15.50 -15.47
C SER A 24 0.33 14.19 -16.10
N THR A 25 0.69 13.22 -15.26
CA THR A 25 1.15 11.89 -15.64
C THR A 25 0.18 10.81 -15.15
N PRO A 26 0.14 9.63 -15.79
CA PRO A 26 -0.91 8.65 -15.49
C PRO A 26 -0.78 7.93 -14.13
N ALA A 27 0.40 7.93 -13.51
CA ALA A 27 0.66 7.35 -12.20
C ALA A 27 1.77 8.12 -11.47
N PRO A 28 1.79 8.16 -10.12
CA PRO A 28 0.84 7.54 -9.19
C PRO A 28 -0.54 8.23 -9.18
N GLY A 29 -1.60 7.43 -9.15
CA GLY A 29 -2.99 7.91 -9.09
C GLY A 29 -3.57 7.87 -7.67
N GLY A 30 -4.86 8.18 -7.56
CA GLY A 30 -5.57 8.22 -6.28
C GLY A 30 -5.57 6.89 -5.52
N GLY A 31 -5.59 5.74 -6.22
CA GLY A 31 -5.52 4.41 -5.60
C GLY A 31 -4.20 4.18 -4.87
N ALA A 32 -3.08 4.49 -5.52
CA ALA A 32 -1.76 4.48 -4.91
C ALA A 32 -1.67 5.41 -3.69
N VAL A 33 -2.17 6.65 -3.80
CA VAL A 33 -2.18 7.61 -2.68
C VAL A 33 -3.02 7.08 -1.51
N ALA A 34 -4.20 6.52 -1.76
CA ALA A 34 -5.03 5.92 -0.72
C ALA A 34 -4.32 4.78 0.02
N ALA A 35 -3.60 3.92 -0.71
CA ALA A 35 -2.80 2.87 -0.12
C ALA A 35 -1.64 3.45 0.73
N ILE A 36 -0.94 4.49 0.26
CA ILE A 36 0.09 5.19 1.06
C ILE A 36 -0.49 5.80 2.35
N CYS A 37 -1.68 6.38 2.31
CA CYS A 37 -2.37 6.83 3.53
C CYS A 37 -2.62 5.68 4.50
N GLY A 38 -2.99 4.49 4.01
CA GLY A 38 -3.08 3.27 4.81
C GLY A 38 -1.74 2.86 5.42
N ALA A 39 -0.64 2.94 4.67
CA ALA A 39 0.70 2.65 5.18
C ALA A 39 1.11 3.60 6.31
N LEU A 40 0.78 4.89 6.19
CA LEU A 40 1.00 5.90 7.25
C LEU A 40 0.15 5.60 8.50
N SER A 41 -1.12 5.22 8.32
CA SER A 41 -2.00 4.81 9.41
C SER A 41 -1.44 3.60 10.18
N ALA A 42 -0.96 2.59 9.47
CA ALA A 42 -0.32 1.43 10.09
C ALA A 42 0.98 1.82 10.82
N ALA A 43 1.79 2.71 10.26
CA ALA A 43 3.01 3.21 10.91
C ALA A 43 2.72 3.99 12.21
N LEU A 44 1.66 4.81 12.23
CA LEU A 44 1.24 5.52 13.44
C LEU A 44 0.70 4.56 14.50
N THR A 45 -0.09 3.56 14.09
CA THR A 45 -0.63 2.52 14.99
C THR A 45 0.51 1.76 15.69
N ARG A 46 1.55 1.39 14.92
CA ARG A 46 2.80 0.80 15.42
C ARG A 46 3.51 1.69 16.43
N MET A 47 3.64 2.98 16.11
CA MET A 47 4.25 3.96 17.02
C MET A 47 3.54 4.01 18.37
N VAL A 48 2.20 4.06 18.38
CA VAL A 48 1.40 4.08 19.62
C VAL A 48 1.66 2.85 20.49
N ALA A 49 1.77 1.66 19.89
CA ALA A 49 2.11 0.43 20.61
C ALA A 49 3.57 0.45 21.10
N SER A 50 4.52 0.81 20.24
CA SER A 50 5.95 0.86 20.57
C SER A 50 6.25 1.81 21.73
N LEU A 51 5.52 2.92 21.85
CA LEU A 51 5.67 3.86 22.96
C LEU A 51 5.19 3.31 24.30
N ALA A 52 4.49 2.18 24.36
CA ALA A 52 4.03 1.52 25.59
C ALA A 52 4.86 0.27 25.97
N VAL A 53 5.63 -0.28 25.03
CA VAL A 53 6.49 -1.45 25.29
C VAL A 53 7.51 -1.13 26.38
N GLY A 54 7.62 -2.01 27.38
CA GLY A 54 8.56 -1.88 28.49
C GLY A 54 8.28 -0.72 29.47
N LYS A 55 7.16 -0.01 29.35
CA LYS A 55 6.77 1.05 30.29
C LYS A 55 5.99 0.51 31.48
N GLU A 56 6.19 1.17 32.62
CA GLU A 56 5.42 0.92 33.84
C GLU A 56 3.92 1.13 33.59
N GLY A 57 3.10 0.20 34.09
CA GLY A 57 1.64 0.21 33.92
C GLY A 57 1.12 -0.47 32.65
N TYR A 58 2.02 -1.01 31.82
CA TYR A 58 1.68 -1.77 30.60
C TYR A 58 2.14 -3.23 30.64
N GLU A 59 2.61 -3.72 31.78
CA GLU A 59 3.16 -5.08 31.94
C GLU A 59 2.16 -6.16 31.53
N GLY A 60 0.87 -5.94 31.84
CA GLY A 60 -0.21 -6.87 31.52
C GLY A 60 -0.59 -6.96 30.05
N VAL A 61 -0.08 -6.06 29.18
CA VAL A 61 -0.47 -5.97 27.76
C VAL A 61 0.71 -6.11 26.80
N GLN A 62 1.90 -6.50 27.29
CA GLN A 62 3.13 -6.55 26.46
C GLN A 62 3.01 -7.47 25.25
N SER A 63 2.35 -8.62 25.38
CA SER A 63 2.11 -9.54 24.27
C SER A 63 1.17 -8.95 23.22
N GLU A 64 0.14 -8.22 23.66
CA GLU A 64 -0.79 -7.51 22.76
C GLU A 64 -0.08 -6.39 22.01
N LEU A 65 0.78 -5.61 22.70
CA LEU A 65 1.59 -4.56 22.07
C LEU A 65 2.54 -5.12 20.99
N ALA A 66 3.19 -6.26 21.27
CA ALA A 66 4.04 -6.94 20.28
C ALA A 66 3.23 -7.43 19.07
N ALA A 67 2.03 -7.98 19.30
CA ALA A 67 1.14 -8.40 18.22
C ALA A 67 0.64 -7.21 17.37
N ILE A 68 0.40 -6.05 17.99
CA ILE A 68 0.06 -4.82 17.25
C ILE A 68 1.21 -4.40 16.33
N GLU A 69 2.44 -4.42 16.85
CA GLU A 69 3.63 -4.05 16.07
C GLU A 69 3.83 -4.97 14.86
N GLU A 70 3.73 -6.29 15.05
CA GLU A 70 3.89 -7.28 13.99
C GLU A 70 2.80 -7.17 12.90
N ARG A 71 1.52 -7.11 13.32
CA ARG A 71 0.39 -6.95 12.41
C ARG A 71 0.46 -5.61 11.68
N GLY A 72 0.82 -4.54 12.39
CA GLY A 72 0.97 -3.21 11.82
C GLY A 72 2.08 -3.16 10.77
N LYS A 73 3.21 -3.82 11.03
CA LYS A 73 4.31 -3.91 10.06
C LYS A 73 3.88 -4.67 8.80
N THR A 74 3.13 -5.75 8.97
CA THR A 74 2.56 -6.53 7.86
C THR A 74 1.60 -5.69 7.02
N LEU A 75 0.66 -4.98 7.67
CA LEU A 75 -0.28 -4.10 6.98
C LEU A 75 0.42 -2.95 6.28
N GLN A 76 1.40 -2.31 6.92
CA GLN A 76 2.18 -1.24 6.31
C GLN A 76 2.85 -1.72 5.02
N GLN A 77 3.50 -2.89 5.04
CA GLN A 77 4.10 -3.46 3.83
C GLN A 77 3.02 -3.77 2.78
N ARG A 78 1.88 -4.34 3.19
CA ARG A 78 0.78 -4.65 2.26
C ARG A 78 0.28 -3.40 1.54
N PHE A 79 0.15 -2.28 2.25
CA PHE A 79 -0.24 -1.00 1.66
C PHE A 79 0.80 -0.46 0.67
N LEU A 80 2.10 -0.60 0.96
CA LEU A 80 3.15 -0.24 0.00
C LEU A 80 3.08 -1.10 -1.26
N ASP A 81 2.83 -2.40 -1.11
CA ASP A 81 2.65 -3.32 -2.23
C ASP A 81 1.41 -2.95 -3.07
N LEU A 82 0.29 -2.64 -2.41
CA LEU A 82 -0.95 -2.18 -3.06
C LEU A 82 -0.75 -0.88 -3.84
N ALA A 83 0.05 0.06 -3.33
CA ALA A 83 0.38 1.29 -4.05
C ALA A 83 1.16 1.00 -5.33
N ALA A 84 2.11 0.06 -5.29
CA ALA A 84 2.84 -0.38 -6.47
C ALA A 84 1.97 -1.21 -7.43
N GLU A 85 1.05 -2.01 -6.91
CA GLU A 85 0.09 -2.79 -7.70
C GLU A 85 -0.92 -1.89 -8.44
N ASP A 86 -1.36 -0.78 -7.85
CA ASP A 86 -2.26 0.20 -8.48
C ASP A 86 -1.61 0.80 -9.74
N ALA A 87 -0.35 1.24 -9.62
CA ALA A 87 0.42 1.74 -10.76
C ALA A 87 0.57 0.68 -11.87
N LYS A 88 0.89 -0.57 -11.50
CA LYS A 88 1.01 -1.68 -12.46
C LYS A 88 -0.33 -2.03 -13.14
N ALA A 89 -1.43 -1.99 -12.38
CA ALA A 89 -2.75 -2.28 -12.92
C ALA A 89 -3.17 -1.21 -13.95
N TYR A 90 -2.87 0.06 -13.66
CA TYR A 90 -3.06 1.15 -14.60
C TYR A 90 -2.22 0.97 -15.89
N ASP A 91 -0.94 0.64 -15.75
CA ASP A 91 -0.06 0.36 -16.90
C ASP A 91 -0.62 -0.78 -17.77
N GLY A 92 -1.17 -1.82 -17.14
CA GLY A 92 -1.85 -2.93 -17.83
C GLY A 92 -3.05 -2.47 -18.66
N VAL A 93 -3.87 -1.57 -18.12
CA VAL A 93 -4.99 -0.97 -18.85
C VAL A 93 -4.49 -0.19 -20.06
N VAL A 94 -3.49 0.69 -19.89
CA VAL A 94 -2.90 1.46 -21.00
C VAL A 94 -2.30 0.55 -22.07
N ALA A 95 -1.58 -0.50 -21.67
CA ALA A 95 -0.98 -1.46 -22.59
C ALA A 95 -2.06 -2.19 -23.41
N SER A 96 -3.15 -2.63 -22.77
CA SER A 96 -4.27 -3.29 -23.46
C SER A 96 -4.97 -2.36 -24.46
N MET A 97 -5.04 -1.05 -24.18
CA MET A 97 -5.60 -0.05 -25.10
C MET A 97 -4.81 0.08 -26.40
N ARG A 98 -3.49 -0.14 -26.34
CA ARG A 98 -2.54 -0.03 -27.46
C ARG A 98 -2.47 -1.27 -28.36
N LEU A 99 -3.10 -2.38 -27.97
CA LEU A 99 -3.13 -3.59 -28.79
C LEU A 99 -3.80 -3.35 -30.16
N ARG A 100 -3.33 -4.09 -31.17
CA ARG A 100 -3.86 -4.04 -32.54
C ARG A 100 -5.31 -4.49 -32.59
N LYS A 101 -6.01 -4.08 -33.64
CA LYS A 101 -7.45 -4.29 -33.84
C LYS A 101 -7.84 -4.41 -35.32
N GLY A 102 -6.89 -4.81 -36.18
CA GLY A 102 -7.07 -4.86 -37.63
C GLY A 102 -7.77 -6.13 -38.12
N THR A 103 -7.64 -7.24 -37.39
CA THR A 103 -8.33 -8.51 -37.69
C THR A 103 -9.37 -8.87 -36.63
N ASP A 104 -10.25 -9.84 -36.91
CA ASP A 104 -11.20 -10.35 -35.90
C ASP A 104 -10.47 -11.00 -34.71
N ALA A 105 -9.43 -11.79 -34.98
CA ALA A 105 -8.61 -12.41 -33.94
C ALA A 105 -7.89 -11.36 -33.06
N GLU A 106 -7.35 -10.30 -33.66
CA GLU A 106 -6.74 -9.19 -32.91
C GLU A 106 -7.78 -8.44 -32.06
N ARG A 107 -9.00 -8.25 -32.58
CA ARG A 107 -10.09 -7.59 -31.84
C ARG A 107 -10.52 -8.39 -30.62
N GLU A 108 -10.69 -9.70 -30.75
CA GLU A 108 -11.04 -10.55 -29.59
C GLU A 108 -9.90 -10.61 -28.56
N ALA A 109 -8.65 -10.81 -29.00
CA ALA A 109 -7.50 -10.82 -28.08
C ALA A 109 -7.36 -9.48 -27.32
N ARG A 110 -7.57 -8.35 -28.01
CA ARG A 110 -7.58 -7.02 -27.38
C ARG A 110 -8.70 -6.89 -26.35
N LYS A 111 -9.90 -7.39 -26.65
CA LYS A 111 -11.06 -7.34 -25.76
C LYS A 111 -10.83 -8.17 -24.50
N GLU A 112 -10.28 -9.37 -24.63
CA GLU A 112 -9.92 -10.23 -23.49
C GLU A 112 -8.86 -9.56 -22.60
N ALA A 113 -7.79 -9.04 -23.20
CA ALA A 113 -6.74 -8.33 -22.46
C ALA A 113 -7.28 -7.10 -21.71
N MET A 114 -8.19 -6.34 -22.35
CA MET A 114 -8.85 -5.19 -21.73
C MET A 114 -9.69 -5.59 -20.52
N GLN A 115 -10.49 -6.65 -20.64
CA GLN A 115 -11.33 -7.14 -19.54
C GLN A 115 -10.49 -7.62 -18.36
N ALA A 116 -9.41 -8.36 -18.63
CA ALA A 116 -8.47 -8.78 -17.59
C ALA A 116 -7.82 -7.57 -16.88
N ALA A 117 -7.38 -6.56 -17.65
CA ALA A 117 -6.77 -5.35 -17.11
C ALA A 117 -7.76 -4.54 -16.25
N TYR A 118 -8.99 -4.33 -16.70
CA TYR A 118 -10.02 -3.64 -15.92
C TYR A 118 -10.40 -4.39 -14.64
N LYS A 119 -10.50 -5.72 -14.72
CA LYS A 119 -10.72 -6.54 -13.54
C LYS A 119 -9.62 -6.30 -12.50
N ARG A 120 -8.34 -6.36 -12.91
CA ARG A 120 -7.23 -6.11 -11.98
C ARG A 120 -7.23 -4.69 -11.43
N ALA A 121 -7.47 -3.69 -12.28
CA ALA A 121 -7.58 -2.29 -11.87
C ALA A 121 -8.73 -2.02 -10.88
N THR A 122 -9.73 -2.91 -10.83
CA THR A 122 -10.83 -2.86 -9.85
C THR A 122 -10.51 -3.64 -8.57
N GLU A 123 -9.81 -4.78 -8.70
CA GLU A 123 -9.42 -5.62 -7.57
C GLU A 123 -8.45 -4.93 -6.62
N VAL A 124 -7.47 -4.17 -7.15
CA VAL A 124 -6.47 -3.50 -6.30
C VAL A 124 -7.11 -2.50 -5.32
N PRO A 125 -7.97 -1.55 -5.74
CA PRO A 125 -8.70 -0.69 -4.79
C PRO A 125 -9.56 -1.46 -3.78
N MET A 126 -10.19 -2.57 -4.20
CA MET A 126 -10.98 -3.42 -3.29
C MET A 126 -10.10 -4.07 -2.21
N GLU A 127 -8.90 -4.54 -2.59
CA GLU A 127 -7.92 -5.06 -1.64
C GLU A 127 -7.40 -3.96 -0.70
N THR A 128 -7.20 -2.72 -1.19
CA THR A 128 -6.88 -1.56 -0.35
C THR A 128 -7.98 -1.29 0.68
N ILE A 129 -9.26 -1.31 0.29
CA ILE A 129 -10.37 -1.12 1.22
C ILE A 129 -10.37 -2.20 2.31
N ARG A 130 -10.15 -3.46 1.95
CA ARG A 130 -10.07 -4.57 2.93
C ARG A 130 -8.91 -4.37 3.90
N ALA A 131 -7.73 -3.99 3.41
CA ALA A 131 -6.59 -3.69 4.27
C ALA A 131 -6.86 -2.48 5.18
N CYS A 132 -7.63 -1.49 4.75
CA CYS A 132 -8.07 -0.38 5.59
C CYS A 132 -8.98 -0.84 6.74
N VAL A 133 -9.86 -1.81 6.52
CA VAL A 133 -10.67 -2.40 7.61
C VAL A 133 -9.77 -3.06 8.65
N ASP A 134 -8.81 -3.87 8.21
CA ASP A 134 -7.84 -4.50 9.11
C ASP A 134 -6.99 -3.47 9.89
N ALA A 135 -6.63 -2.36 9.24
CA ALA A 135 -5.90 -1.26 9.86
C ALA A 135 -6.75 -0.51 10.90
N LEU A 136 -8.04 -0.30 10.64
CA LEU A 136 -8.96 0.31 11.60
C LEU A 136 -9.12 -0.56 12.86
N ASP A 137 -9.28 -1.87 12.69
CA ASP A 137 -9.36 -2.80 13.82
C ASP A 137 -8.08 -2.79 14.65
N LEU A 138 -6.92 -2.72 13.99
CA LEU A 138 -5.63 -2.63 14.66
C LEU A 138 -5.44 -1.29 15.38
N ALA A 139 -5.85 -0.19 14.75
CA ALA A 139 -5.79 1.15 15.34
C ALA A 139 -6.66 1.25 16.59
N LYS A 140 -7.85 0.62 16.57
CA LYS A 140 -8.72 0.52 17.75
C LYS A 140 -8.00 -0.21 18.90
N LEU A 141 -7.38 -1.36 18.62
CA LEU A 141 -6.64 -2.10 19.64
C LEU A 141 -5.46 -1.29 20.19
N ALA A 142 -4.75 -0.55 19.35
CA ALA A 142 -3.68 0.35 19.78
C ALA A 142 -4.19 1.51 20.63
N ALA A 143 -5.37 2.07 20.35
CA ALA A 143 -5.99 3.09 21.19
C ALA A 143 -6.39 2.53 22.56
N GLU A 144 -6.84 1.28 22.64
CA GLU A 144 -7.25 0.65 23.90
C GLU A 144 -6.07 0.22 24.77
N LYS A 145 -4.97 -0.24 24.15
CA LYS A 145 -3.85 -0.92 24.83
C LYS A 145 -2.54 -0.17 24.79
N GLY A 146 -2.33 0.67 23.79
CA GLY A 146 -1.10 1.41 23.55
C GLY A 146 -0.96 2.64 24.43
N ASN A 147 0.05 3.45 24.12
CA ASN A 147 0.39 4.57 24.98
C ASN A 147 -0.71 5.64 25.00
N ARG A 148 -1.35 5.81 26.17
CA ARG A 148 -2.45 6.79 26.37
C ARG A 148 -2.06 8.23 26.02
N ASN A 149 -0.79 8.61 26.17
CA ASN A 149 -0.31 9.95 25.86
C ASN A 149 -0.14 10.19 24.35
N ALA A 150 -0.24 9.13 23.54
CA ALA A 150 -0.15 9.20 22.08
C ALA A 150 -1.52 9.08 21.40
N ILE A 151 -2.62 9.08 22.18
CA ILE A 151 -3.99 9.17 21.67
C ILE A 151 -4.32 10.65 21.50
N THR A 152 -4.59 11.08 20.27
CA THR A 152 -4.89 12.49 19.89
C THR A 152 -6.17 12.59 19.09
#